data_AF-A0AB39U5P3-F1
#
_entry.id   AF-A0AB39U5P3-F1
#
_cell.length_a   1.000
_cell.length_b   1.000
_cell.length_c   1.000
_cell.angle_alpha   90.00
_cell.angle_beta   90.00
_cell.angle_gamma   90.00
#
_symmetry.space_group_name_H-M   'P 1'
#
loop_
_entity.id
_entity.type
_entity.pdbx_description
1 polymer ?
#
loop_
_entity_poly.entity_id
_entity_poly.type
_entity_poly.pdbx_seq_one_letter_code
_entity_poly.pdbx_strand_id
1 'polypeptide(L)'
;MVEGKVRVNRRDKTSSTSLWYRVMKTMQKALTGKVAGVQFAFYLVMLLGSFACTLLLPGLGAVVWSLAAGVVLLALFIAWWPFKTSNAAGGDLVVEWIGRIVAGIAGLISLVFAAMQLHSLLTPSAFGERERRLLSWAAVVVVLVTVLVIIGFVLQMTRRERTHLIRSLSESIFGSVACVAAGGWPFFAFLMRMLADGYQSRRATALVMVIVLALVILVAIGVAATLWWRDIRADEPGSWFGVAMLPVMFAGIAFYLLSVSVFYLLF
;
A
#
# COMPACT_ATOMS: atom_id res chain seq x y z
N MET A 1 30.39 42.27 -37.39
CA MET A 1 30.02 42.43 -35.95
C MET A 1 28.77 41.60 -35.52
N VAL A 2 28.18 40.75 -36.36
CA VAL A 2 26.89 40.07 -36.05
C VAL A 2 27.04 38.62 -35.56
N GLU A 3 28.16 37.94 -35.84
CA GLU A 3 28.37 36.52 -35.48
C GLU A 3 28.68 36.28 -33.99
N GLY A 4 29.07 37.31 -33.24
CA GLY A 4 29.33 37.20 -31.80
C GLY A 4 28.04 37.05 -30.98
N LYS A 5 26.96 37.71 -31.39
CA LYS A 5 25.69 37.76 -30.63
C LYS A 5 24.90 36.45 -30.71
N VAL A 6 24.99 35.73 -31.82
CA VAL A 6 24.27 34.45 -32.04
C VAL A 6 24.92 33.30 -31.25
N ARG A 7 26.25 33.30 -31.09
CA ARG A 7 26.95 32.26 -30.32
C ARG A 7 26.77 32.38 -28.80
N VAL A 8 26.54 33.59 -28.27
CA VAL A 8 26.25 33.80 -26.84
C VAL A 8 24.86 33.27 -26.48
N ASN A 9 23.85 33.58 -27.30
CA ASN A 9 22.46 33.18 -27.03
C ASN A 9 22.26 31.64 -27.08
N ARG A 10 23.03 30.92 -27.90
CA ARG A 10 22.96 29.45 -28.00
C ARG A 10 23.67 28.74 -26.85
N ARG A 11 24.73 29.35 -26.28
CA ARG A 11 25.49 28.80 -25.12
C ARG A 11 24.76 29.04 -23.79
N ASP A 12 24.06 30.15 -23.64
CA ASP A 12 23.24 30.42 -22.46
C ASP A 12 21.98 29.58 -22.40
N LYS A 13 21.34 29.31 -23.55
CA LYS A 13 20.19 28.38 -23.60
C LYS A 13 20.58 26.95 -23.25
N THR A 14 21.76 26.47 -23.66
CA THR A 14 22.23 25.11 -23.32
C THR A 14 22.76 25.00 -21.89
N SER A 15 23.38 26.07 -21.35
CA SER A 15 23.79 26.09 -19.94
C SER A 15 22.57 26.13 -19.01
N SER A 16 21.57 26.97 -19.33
CA SER A 16 20.31 27.09 -18.59
C SER A 16 19.53 25.77 -18.60
N THR A 17 19.32 25.11 -19.75
CA THR A 17 18.64 23.80 -19.78
C THR A 17 19.41 22.72 -19.04
N SER A 18 20.75 22.74 -19.07
CA SER A 18 21.58 21.81 -18.29
C SER A 18 21.52 22.07 -16.78
N LEU A 19 21.38 23.33 -16.36
CA LEU A 19 21.24 23.74 -14.97
C LEU A 19 19.86 23.38 -14.43
N TRP A 20 18.81 23.70 -15.18
CA TRP A 20 17.44 23.28 -14.84
C TRP A 20 17.30 21.77 -14.80
N TYR A 21 17.90 21.04 -15.74
CA TYR A 21 17.93 19.57 -15.69
C TYR A 21 18.64 19.05 -14.44
N ARG A 22 19.79 19.63 -14.06
CA ARG A 22 20.49 19.25 -12.83
C ARG A 22 19.66 19.54 -11.59
N VAL A 23 19.08 20.74 -11.48
CA VAL A 23 18.22 21.16 -10.37
C VAL A 23 16.99 20.27 -10.24
N MET A 24 16.31 19.98 -11.35
CA MET A 24 15.16 19.05 -11.38
C MET A 24 15.58 17.66 -10.93
N LYS A 25 16.75 17.17 -11.37
CA LYS A 25 17.27 15.85 -10.97
C LYS A 25 17.64 15.78 -9.49
N THR A 26 18.23 16.83 -8.90
CA THR A 26 18.50 16.88 -7.45
C THR A 26 17.21 16.97 -6.65
N MET A 27 16.26 17.81 -7.07
CA MET A 27 14.93 17.91 -6.44
C MET A 27 14.19 16.56 -6.47
N GLN A 28 14.22 15.87 -7.61
CA GLN A 28 13.58 14.57 -7.77
C GLN A 28 14.23 13.49 -6.90
N LYS A 29 15.57 13.43 -6.84
CA LYS A 29 16.30 12.54 -5.91
C LYS A 29 15.92 12.81 -4.45
N ALA A 30 15.81 14.08 -4.06
CA ALA A 30 15.43 14.47 -2.71
C ALA A 30 13.99 14.03 -2.39
N LEU A 31 13.05 14.18 -3.32
CA LEU A 31 11.67 13.70 -3.13
C LEU A 31 11.58 12.17 -3.10
N THR A 32 12.31 11.46 -3.96
CA THR A 32 12.40 9.99 -3.88
C THR A 32 12.95 9.55 -2.52
N GLY A 33 13.94 10.28 -1.98
CA GLY A 33 14.45 10.07 -0.62
C GLY A 33 13.39 10.30 0.46
N LYS A 34 12.54 11.34 0.32
CA LYS A 34 11.41 11.59 1.23
C LYS A 34 10.36 10.48 1.19
N VAL A 35 9.99 10.02 -0.01
CA VAL A 35 9.03 8.92 -0.22
C VAL A 35 9.54 7.64 0.44
N ALA A 36 10.80 7.27 0.20
CA ALA A 36 11.43 6.11 0.83
C ALA A 36 11.54 6.26 2.35
N GLY A 37 11.84 7.46 2.84
CA GLY A 37 11.92 7.74 4.28
C GLY A 37 10.57 7.56 4.99
N VAL A 38 9.48 8.08 4.41
CA VAL A 38 8.13 7.89 4.94
C VAL A 38 7.73 6.42 4.94
N GLN A 39 8.00 5.71 3.84
CA GLN A 39 7.76 4.26 3.77
C GLN A 39 8.46 3.50 4.88
N PHE A 40 9.76 3.75 5.04
CA PHE A 40 10.56 3.10 6.05
C PHE A 40 10.02 3.38 7.46
N ALA A 41 9.63 4.63 7.74
CA ALA A 41 9.03 5.00 9.03
C ALA A 41 7.72 4.24 9.30
N PHE A 42 6.81 4.17 8.32
CA PHE A 42 5.55 3.44 8.47
C PHE A 42 5.77 1.93 8.64
N TYR A 43 6.64 1.33 7.84
CA TYR A 43 7.02 -0.08 8.01
C TYR A 43 7.60 -0.33 9.39
N LEU A 44 8.51 0.53 9.85
CA LEU A 44 9.14 0.39 11.15
C LEU A 44 8.12 0.46 12.29
N VAL A 45 7.22 1.46 12.28
CA VAL A 45 6.16 1.60 13.29
C VAL A 45 5.21 0.41 13.25
N MET A 46 4.76 0.00 12.06
CA MET A 46 3.80 -1.09 11.91
C MET A 46 4.40 -2.44 12.31
N LEU A 47 5.62 -2.75 11.86
CA LEU A 47 6.31 -4.00 12.18
C LEU A 47 6.67 -4.07 13.66
N LEU A 48 7.32 -3.03 14.21
CA LEU A 48 7.73 -3.02 15.61
C LEU A 48 6.53 -2.99 16.56
N GLY A 49 5.50 -2.19 16.26
CA GLY A 49 4.29 -2.14 17.06
C GLY A 49 3.54 -3.46 17.05
N SER A 50 3.39 -4.08 15.88
CA SER A 50 2.73 -5.39 15.79
C SER A 50 3.53 -6.48 16.47
N PHE A 51 4.86 -6.48 16.34
CA PHE A 51 5.75 -7.40 17.04
C PHE A 51 5.65 -7.24 18.56
N ALA A 52 5.77 -6.00 19.06
CA ALA A 52 5.66 -5.68 20.48
C ALA A 52 4.29 -6.09 21.04
N CYS A 53 3.18 -5.75 20.37
CA CYS A 53 1.85 -6.12 20.82
C CYS A 53 1.59 -7.63 20.75
N THR A 54 2.21 -8.35 19.81
CA THR A 54 2.06 -9.81 19.71
C THR A 54 2.81 -10.54 20.83
N LEU A 55 4.01 -10.07 21.19
CA LEU A 55 4.85 -10.73 22.19
C LEU A 55 4.58 -10.27 23.62
N LEU A 56 4.33 -8.97 23.83
CA LEU A 56 4.17 -8.38 25.16
C LEU A 56 2.71 -8.38 25.65
N LEU A 57 1.74 -8.31 24.73
CA LEU A 57 0.30 -8.25 25.04
C LEU A 57 -0.49 -9.25 24.16
N PRO A 58 -0.22 -10.56 24.30
CA PRO A 58 -0.76 -11.58 23.41
C PRO A 58 -2.29 -11.59 23.40
N GLY A 59 -2.87 -11.83 22.22
CA GLY A 59 -4.32 -11.86 22.02
C GLY A 59 -4.91 -10.48 21.75
N LEU A 60 -5.62 -9.90 22.73
CA LEU A 60 -6.38 -8.66 22.53
C LEU A 60 -5.50 -7.45 22.20
N GLY A 61 -4.29 -7.35 22.76
CA GLY A 61 -3.36 -6.25 22.48
C GLY A 61 -2.96 -6.19 21.01
N ALA A 62 -2.64 -7.35 20.42
CA ALA A 62 -2.31 -7.45 18.99
C ALA A 62 -3.50 -7.07 18.09
N VAL A 63 -4.72 -7.46 18.46
CA VAL A 63 -5.94 -7.11 17.71
C VAL A 63 -6.22 -5.61 17.78
N VAL A 64 -6.18 -5.03 18.98
CA VAL A 64 -6.43 -3.59 19.19
C VAL A 64 -5.39 -2.74 18.45
N TRP A 65 -4.10 -3.09 18.53
CA TRP A 65 -3.06 -2.42 17.77
C TRP A 65 -3.30 -2.51 16.27
N SER A 66 -3.58 -3.72 15.75
CA SER A 66 -3.76 -3.93 14.31
C SER A 66 -4.95 -3.14 13.77
N LEU A 67 -6.04 -3.07 14.53
CA LEU A 67 -7.20 -2.23 14.21
C LEU A 67 -6.85 -0.74 14.24
N ALA A 68 -6.24 -0.26 15.33
CA ALA A 68 -5.90 1.15 15.49
C ALA A 68 -4.92 1.62 14.41
N ALA A 69 -3.82 0.88 14.21
CA ALA A 69 -2.82 1.17 13.20
C ALA A 69 -3.39 1.08 11.78
N GLY A 70 -4.23 0.07 11.50
CA GLY A 70 -4.89 -0.08 10.21
C GLY A 70 -5.87 1.05 9.90
N VAL A 71 -6.66 1.50 10.88
CA VAL A 71 -7.58 2.65 10.72
C VAL A 71 -6.79 3.94 10.48
N VAL A 72 -5.70 4.16 11.22
CA VAL A 72 -4.82 5.32 11.00
C VAL A 72 -4.22 5.25 9.59
N LEU A 73 -3.72 4.09 9.16
CA LEU A 73 -3.16 3.89 7.83
C LEU A 73 -4.19 4.22 6.72
N LEU A 74 -5.42 3.72 6.85
CA LEU A 74 -6.51 4.00 5.92
C LEU A 74 -6.89 5.49 5.92
N ALA A 75 -7.03 6.10 7.09
CA ALA A 75 -7.39 7.52 7.21
C ALA A 75 -6.34 8.43 6.57
N LEU A 76 -5.05 8.16 6.82
CA LEU A 76 -3.95 8.88 6.21
C LEU A 76 -3.91 8.69 4.68
N PHE A 77 -4.14 7.47 4.19
CA PHE A 77 -4.18 7.23 2.75
C PHE A 77 -5.34 7.96 2.06
N ILE A 78 -6.53 7.96 2.67
CA ILE A 78 -7.72 8.66 2.14
C ILE A 78 -7.50 10.18 2.16
N ALA A 79 -6.90 10.72 3.22
CA ALA A 79 -6.61 12.15 3.35
C ALA A 79 -5.56 12.62 2.31
N TRP A 80 -4.51 11.84 2.10
CA TRP A 80 -3.45 12.12 1.14
C TRP A 80 -3.55 11.23 -0.10
N TRP A 81 -4.74 11.20 -0.70
CA TRP A 81 -5.00 10.39 -1.89
C TRP A 81 -3.99 10.67 -3.02
N PRO A 82 -3.29 9.65 -3.56
CA PRO A 82 -2.24 9.84 -4.56
C PRO A 82 -2.76 10.26 -5.93
N PHE A 83 -3.97 9.84 -6.30
CA PHE A 83 -4.49 9.98 -7.67
C PHE A 83 -5.53 11.10 -7.80
N LYS A 84 -5.12 12.33 -7.46
CA LYS A 84 -5.95 13.52 -7.65
C LYS A 84 -5.96 13.91 -9.12
N THR A 85 -7.14 14.26 -9.63
CA THR A 85 -7.27 14.82 -10.99
C THR A 85 -7.19 16.34 -10.91
N SER A 86 -6.14 16.96 -11.48
CA SER A 86 -5.86 18.40 -11.32
C SER A 86 -6.89 19.35 -11.93
N ASN A 87 -7.87 18.81 -12.67
CA ASN A 87 -8.83 19.58 -13.44
C ASN A 87 -10.29 19.20 -13.11
N ALA A 88 -10.56 18.44 -12.03
CA ALA A 88 -11.93 18.11 -11.66
C ALA A 88 -12.70 19.33 -11.16
N ALA A 89 -13.58 19.86 -12.01
CA ALA A 89 -14.54 20.91 -11.66
C ALA A 89 -15.95 20.33 -11.52
N GLY A 90 -16.67 20.68 -10.45
CA GLY A 90 -18.08 20.32 -10.27
C GLY A 90 -18.33 18.82 -10.06
N GLY A 91 -19.12 18.20 -10.95
CA GLY A 91 -19.65 16.84 -10.79
C GLY A 91 -18.59 15.73 -10.77
N ASP A 92 -17.45 15.92 -11.42
CA ASP A 92 -16.37 14.92 -11.45
C ASP A 92 -15.64 14.81 -10.10
N LEU A 93 -15.61 15.90 -9.33
CA LEU A 93 -15.08 15.91 -7.97
C LEU A 93 -15.95 15.05 -7.04
N VAL A 94 -17.27 15.11 -7.21
CA VAL A 94 -18.23 14.31 -6.42
C VAL A 94 -18.01 12.82 -6.69
N VAL A 95 -17.87 12.44 -7.96
CA VAL A 95 -17.59 11.06 -8.35
C VAL A 95 -16.26 10.57 -7.75
N GLU A 96 -15.23 11.41 -7.76
CA GLU A 96 -13.93 11.09 -7.16
C GLU A 96 -14.04 10.88 -5.63
N TRP A 97 -14.74 11.75 -4.92
CA TRP A 97 -14.97 11.60 -3.49
C TRP A 97 -15.79 10.38 -3.14
N ILE A 98 -16.83 10.06 -3.92
CA ILE A 98 -17.60 8.83 -3.75
C ILE A 98 -16.67 7.61 -3.89
N GLY A 99 -15.83 7.58 -4.92
CA GLY A 99 -14.85 6.51 -5.11
C GLY A 99 -13.91 6.33 -3.90
N ARG A 100 -13.40 7.43 -3.34
CA ARG A 100 -12.54 7.41 -2.15
C ARG A 100 -13.26 6.89 -0.90
N ILE A 101 -14.50 7.33 -0.67
CA ILE A 101 -15.30 6.90 0.47
C ILE A 101 -15.61 5.41 0.36
N VAL A 102 -16.03 4.95 -0.81
CA VAL A 102 -16.31 3.52 -1.07
C VAL A 102 -15.03 2.68 -0.87
N ALA A 103 -13.88 3.14 -1.36
CA ALA A 103 -12.59 2.50 -1.14
C ALA A 103 -12.25 2.39 0.36
N GLY A 104 -12.43 3.49 1.11
CA GLY A 104 -12.20 3.52 2.55
C GLY A 104 -13.11 2.56 3.32
N ILE A 105 -14.40 2.51 2.99
CA ILE A 105 -15.36 1.58 3.59
C ILE A 105 -14.96 0.14 3.29
N ALA A 106 -14.61 -0.19 2.04
CA ALA A 106 -14.16 -1.52 1.67
C ALA A 106 -12.87 -1.93 2.40
N GLY A 107 -11.92 -1.00 2.54
CA GLY A 107 -10.71 -1.19 3.33
C GLY A 107 -11.01 -1.44 4.82
N LEU A 108 -11.94 -0.69 5.40
CA LEU A 108 -12.36 -0.86 6.78
C LEU A 108 -13.05 -2.21 6.99
N ILE A 109 -13.94 -2.64 6.08
CA ILE A 109 -14.58 -3.95 6.13
C ILE A 109 -13.52 -5.07 6.07
N SER A 110 -12.57 -4.97 5.13
CA SER A 110 -11.44 -5.92 5.01
C SER A 110 -10.63 -5.99 6.31
N LEU A 111 -10.32 -4.84 6.92
CA LEU A 111 -9.54 -4.74 8.15
C LEU A 111 -10.27 -5.32 9.36
N VAL A 112 -11.55 -4.96 9.56
CA VAL A 112 -12.38 -5.46 10.66
C VAL A 112 -12.52 -6.97 10.55
N PHE A 113 -12.79 -7.48 9.35
CA PHE A 113 -12.88 -8.92 9.11
C PHE A 113 -11.55 -9.62 9.45
N ALA A 114 -10.41 -9.11 8.97
CA ALA A 114 -9.09 -9.67 9.28
C ALA A 114 -8.78 -9.65 10.78
N ALA A 115 -9.15 -8.59 11.50
CA ALA A 115 -8.94 -8.48 12.93
C ALA A 115 -9.79 -9.47 13.74
N MET A 116 -11.04 -9.71 13.33
CA MET A 116 -11.90 -10.74 13.92
C MET A 116 -11.32 -12.15 13.69
N GLN A 117 -10.78 -12.39 12.49
CA GLN A 117 -10.09 -13.64 12.19
C GLN A 117 -8.79 -13.77 13.00
N LEU A 118 -8.01 -12.71 13.16
CA LEU A 118 -6.78 -12.73 13.96
C LEU A 118 -7.06 -13.17 15.40
N HIS A 119 -8.09 -12.62 16.05
CA HIS A 119 -8.48 -13.05 17.40
C HIS A 119 -8.71 -14.56 17.45
N SER A 120 -9.48 -15.06 16.50
CA SER A 120 -9.82 -16.47 16.32
C SER A 120 -8.63 -17.36 15.91
N LEU A 121 -7.59 -16.80 15.30
CA LEU A 121 -6.38 -17.52 14.87
C LEU A 121 -5.35 -17.63 15.99
N LEU A 122 -5.32 -16.66 16.90
CA LEU A 122 -4.46 -16.64 18.09
C LEU A 122 -4.99 -17.56 19.20
N THR A 123 -6.29 -17.87 19.22
CA THR A 123 -6.85 -18.86 20.14
C THR A 123 -6.47 -20.30 19.74
N PRO A 124 -6.30 -21.23 20.70
CA PRO A 124 -6.11 -22.64 20.39
C PRO A 124 -7.32 -23.18 19.61
N SER A 125 -7.09 -23.72 18.43
CA SER A 125 -8.14 -24.29 17.57
C SER A 125 -7.57 -25.48 16.79
N ALA A 126 -8.44 -26.38 16.34
CA ALA A 126 -8.05 -27.47 15.46
C ALA A 126 -7.49 -26.94 14.12
N PHE A 127 -6.64 -27.73 13.46
CA PHE A 127 -5.98 -27.37 12.20
C PHE A 127 -6.97 -26.92 11.11
N GLY A 128 -8.00 -27.74 10.84
CA GLY A 128 -8.98 -27.44 9.78
C GLY A 128 -9.81 -26.17 10.03
N GLU A 129 -10.05 -25.81 11.30
CA GLU A 129 -10.73 -24.55 11.63
C GLU A 129 -9.83 -23.33 11.37
N ARG A 130 -8.53 -23.46 11.67
CA ARG A 130 -7.54 -22.41 11.45
C ARG A 130 -7.31 -22.17 9.96
N GLU A 131 -7.25 -23.23 9.16
CA GLU A 131 -7.17 -23.17 7.70
C GLU A 131 -8.38 -22.44 7.09
N ARG A 132 -9.60 -22.86 7.45
CA ARG A 132 -10.83 -22.23 6.97
C ARG A 132 -10.88 -20.74 7.32
N ARG A 133 -10.42 -20.37 8.51
CA ARG A 133 -10.36 -18.97 8.96
C ARG A 133 -9.35 -18.15 8.16
N LEU A 134 -8.17 -18.69 7.87
CA LEU A 134 -7.19 -18.04 6.99
C LEU A 134 -7.77 -17.77 5.61
N LEU A 135 -8.34 -18.80 4.96
CA LEU A 135 -8.83 -18.68 3.58
C LEU A 135 -10.06 -17.77 3.44
N SER A 136 -10.86 -17.64 4.50
CA SER A 136 -12.08 -16.81 4.46
C SER A 136 -11.81 -15.32 4.19
N TRP A 137 -10.68 -14.76 4.63
CA TRP A 137 -10.35 -13.36 4.34
C TRP A 137 -10.05 -13.16 2.85
N ALA A 138 -9.33 -14.09 2.21
CA ALA A 138 -9.09 -14.02 0.77
C ALA A 138 -10.41 -14.03 -0.03
N ALA A 139 -11.39 -14.84 0.39
CA ALA A 139 -12.72 -14.82 -0.23
C ALA A 139 -13.40 -13.44 -0.10
N VAL A 140 -13.33 -12.81 1.09
CA VAL A 140 -13.85 -11.46 1.31
C VAL A 140 -13.14 -10.44 0.44
N VAL A 141 -11.81 -10.50 0.32
CA VAL A 141 -11.01 -9.61 -0.54
C VAL A 141 -11.43 -9.74 -2.00
N VAL A 142 -11.59 -10.97 -2.51
CA VAL A 142 -12.03 -11.20 -3.90
C VAL A 142 -13.41 -10.58 -4.16
N VAL A 143 -14.36 -10.78 -3.24
CA VAL A 143 -15.69 -10.19 -3.35
C VAL A 143 -15.63 -8.66 -3.30
N LEU A 144 -14.90 -8.08 -2.34
CA LEU A 144 -14.76 -6.64 -2.19
C LEU A 144 -14.13 -6.00 -3.43
N VAL A 145 -13.03 -6.57 -3.95
CA VAL A 145 -12.37 -6.08 -5.15
C VAL A 145 -13.31 -6.17 -6.36
N THR A 146 -14.07 -7.26 -6.50
CA THR A 146 -15.04 -7.40 -7.58
C THR A 146 -16.12 -6.31 -7.51
N VAL A 147 -16.68 -6.06 -6.33
CA VAL A 147 -17.66 -5.00 -6.10
C VAL A 147 -17.06 -3.62 -6.41
N LEU A 148 -15.83 -3.34 -5.97
CA LEU A 148 -15.14 -2.09 -6.23
C LEU A 148 -14.89 -1.85 -7.73
N VAL A 149 -14.57 -2.91 -8.48
CA VAL A 149 -14.44 -2.83 -9.94
C VAL A 149 -15.77 -2.45 -10.58
N ILE A 150 -16.87 -3.11 -10.19
CA ILE A 150 -18.22 -2.82 -10.70
C ILE A 150 -18.61 -1.36 -10.39
N ILE A 151 -18.44 -0.93 -9.14
CA ILE A 151 -18.73 0.45 -8.73
C ILE A 151 -17.85 1.44 -9.52
N GLY A 152 -16.56 1.13 -9.70
CA GLY A 152 -15.64 1.93 -10.49
C GLY A 152 -16.14 2.14 -11.93
N PHE A 153 -16.61 1.08 -12.58
CA PHE A 153 -17.21 1.18 -13.92
C PHE A 153 -18.48 2.04 -13.93
N VAL A 154 -19.39 1.84 -12.98
CA VAL A 154 -20.63 2.63 -12.89
C VAL A 154 -20.34 4.11 -12.68
N LEU A 155 -19.42 4.43 -11.76
CA LEU A 155 -18.99 5.80 -11.48
C LEU A 155 -18.30 6.48 -12.67
N GLN A 156 -17.75 5.70 -13.60
CA GLN A 156 -17.17 6.26 -14.82
C GLN A 156 -18.17 6.46 -15.93
N MET A 157 -19.18 5.60 -16.02
CA MET A 157 -20.28 5.77 -16.97
C MET A 157 -21.09 7.04 -16.70
N THR A 158 -21.04 7.59 -15.49
CA THR A 158 -21.72 8.84 -15.11
C THR A 158 -20.92 10.12 -15.44
N ARG A 159 -19.66 10.02 -15.89
CA ARG A 159 -18.83 11.18 -16.25
C ARG A 159 -19.21 11.76 -17.60
N ARG A 160 -19.16 13.10 -17.71
CA ARG A 160 -19.60 13.86 -18.90
C ARG A 160 -18.58 13.90 -20.02
N GLU A 161 -17.27 13.95 -19.72
CA GLU A 161 -16.19 13.91 -20.72
C GLU A 161 -15.43 12.56 -20.66
N ARG A 162 -15.35 11.85 -21.79
CA ARG A 162 -14.88 10.44 -21.85
C ARG A 162 -13.45 10.25 -22.35
N THR A 163 -12.68 11.30 -22.54
CA THR A 163 -11.38 11.28 -23.21
C THR A 163 -10.25 10.61 -22.41
N HIS A 164 -10.42 10.41 -21.09
CA HIS A 164 -9.42 9.80 -20.21
C HIS A 164 -9.96 8.68 -19.30
N LEU A 165 -11.02 8.00 -19.73
CA LEU A 165 -11.77 7.03 -18.92
C LEU A 165 -10.87 5.94 -18.31
N ILE A 166 -10.08 5.26 -19.16
CA ILE A 166 -9.25 4.11 -18.76
C ILE A 166 -8.22 4.50 -17.71
N ARG A 167 -7.52 5.64 -17.89
CA ARG A 167 -6.51 6.10 -16.94
C ARG A 167 -7.10 6.39 -15.57
N SER A 168 -8.23 7.10 -15.53
CA SER A 168 -8.93 7.41 -14.29
C SER A 168 -9.48 6.15 -13.59
N LEU A 169 -9.74 5.07 -14.36
CA LEU A 169 -10.24 3.80 -13.81
C LEU A 169 -9.15 3.05 -13.12
N SER A 170 -8.02 2.90 -13.82
CA SER A 170 -6.86 2.24 -13.26
C SER A 170 -6.41 2.94 -11.99
N GLU A 171 -6.34 4.27 -11.98
CA GLU A 171 -5.98 5.06 -10.80
C GLU A 171 -6.96 4.87 -9.63
N SER A 172 -8.28 4.93 -9.90
CA SER A 172 -9.29 4.73 -8.85
C SER A 172 -9.31 3.29 -8.31
N ILE A 173 -9.27 2.28 -9.20
CA ILE A 173 -9.26 0.87 -8.79
C ILE A 173 -7.99 0.57 -8.01
N PHE A 174 -6.84 1.07 -8.45
CA PHE A 174 -5.57 0.82 -7.78
C PHE A 174 -5.55 1.36 -6.35
N GLY A 175 -6.08 2.58 -6.13
CA GLY A 175 -6.26 3.13 -4.78
C GLY A 175 -7.25 2.32 -3.93
N SER A 176 -8.35 1.84 -4.52
CA SER A 176 -9.33 0.98 -3.83
C SER A 176 -8.76 -0.38 -3.44
N VAL A 177 -8.00 -1.02 -4.32
CA VAL A 177 -7.33 -2.29 -4.04
C VAL A 177 -6.27 -2.10 -2.94
N ALA A 178 -5.54 -0.98 -2.94
CA ALA A 178 -4.62 -0.65 -1.85
C ALA A 178 -5.37 -0.55 -0.50
N CYS A 179 -6.54 0.10 -0.45
CA CYS A 179 -7.37 0.16 0.76
C CYS A 179 -7.77 -1.24 1.26
N VAL A 180 -8.19 -2.14 0.37
CA VAL A 180 -8.55 -3.52 0.74
C VAL A 180 -7.32 -4.32 1.20
N ALA A 181 -6.18 -4.13 0.51
CA ALA A 181 -4.92 -4.80 0.82
C ALA A 181 -4.38 -4.44 2.20
N ALA A 182 -4.57 -3.19 2.64
CA ALA A 182 -4.22 -2.76 3.99
C ALA A 182 -4.93 -3.55 5.09
N GLY A 183 -6.09 -4.15 4.80
CA GLY A 183 -6.75 -5.07 5.71
C GLY A 183 -5.95 -6.34 6.02
N GLY A 184 -4.89 -6.64 5.26
CA GLY A 184 -4.04 -7.83 5.49
C GLY A 184 -2.96 -7.65 6.56
N TRP A 185 -2.76 -6.45 7.10
CA TRP A 185 -1.77 -6.19 8.16
C TRP A 185 -1.93 -7.03 9.44
N PRO A 186 -3.13 -7.34 9.95
CA PRO A 186 -3.31 -8.19 11.12
C PRO A 186 -2.65 -9.59 10.96
N PHE A 187 -2.52 -10.12 9.75
CA PHE A 187 -1.86 -11.41 9.51
C PHE A 187 -0.37 -11.40 9.86
N PHE A 188 0.28 -10.24 9.89
CA PHE A 188 1.66 -10.13 10.37
C PHE A 188 1.79 -10.54 11.85
N ALA A 189 0.84 -10.15 12.71
CA ALA A 189 0.83 -10.57 14.11
C ALA A 189 0.70 -12.11 14.23
N PHE A 190 -0.16 -12.71 13.41
CA PHE A 190 -0.29 -14.16 13.34
C PHE A 190 0.99 -14.84 12.85
N LEU A 191 1.63 -14.29 11.81
CA LEU A 191 2.92 -14.76 11.30
C LEU A 191 3.99 -14.74 12.39
N MET A 192 4.11 -13.64 13.14
CA MET A 192 5.07 -13.53 14.26
C MET A 192 4.81 -14.58 15.33
N ARG A 193 3.54 -14.84 15.67
CA ARG A 193 3.19 -15.87 16.66
C ARG A 193 3.59 -17.27 16.18
N MET A 194 3.34 -17.59 14.92
CA MET A 194 3.78 -18.85 14.31
C MET A 194 5.29 -19.02 14.29
N LEU A 195 6.03 -17.94 14.01
CA LEU A 195 7.49 -17.95 14.05
C LEU A 195 8.01 -18.20 15.47
N ALA A 196 7.38 -17.60 16.49
CA ALA A 196 7.73 -17.81 17.89
C ALA A 196 7.45 -19.24 18.37
N ASP A 197 6.29 -19.80 17.98
CA ASP A 197 5.88 -21.16 18.38
C ASP A 197 6.58 -22.26 17.55
N GLY A 198 6.98 -21.97 16.30
CA GLY A 198 7.47 -22.94 15.31
C GLY A 198 8.99 -23.14 15.26
N TYR A 199 9.78 -22.52 16.17
CA TYR A 199 11.24 -22.62 16.20
C TYR A 199 11.77 -23.98 16.75
N GLN A 200 11.20 -25.09 16.28
CA GLN A 200 11.75 -26.43 16.48
C GLN A 200 12.61 -26.81 15.25
N SER A 201 13.85 -27.21 15.52
CA SER A 201 15.02 -27.19 14.60
C SER A 201 14.85 -27.82 13.22
N ARG A 202 13.89 -28.73 13.02
CA ARG A 202 13.65 -29.41 11.73
C ARG A 202 12.97 -28.54 10.67
N ARG A 203 12.36 -27.40 11.06
CA ARG A 203 11.65 -26.47 10.15
C ARG A 203 12.21 -25.05 10.13
N ALA A 204 13.34 -24.82 10.81
CA ALA A 204 13.99 -23.51 10.85
C ALA A 204 14.41 -23.01 9.46
N THR A 205 14.84 -23.90 8.56
CA THR A 205 15.20 -23.56 7.18
C THR A 205 14.01 -23.03 6.37
N ALA A 206 12.83 -23.63 6.54
CA ALA A 206 11.59 -23.18 5.90
C ALA A 206 11.18 -21.77 6.39
N LEU A 207 11.33 -21.51 7.70
CA LEU A 207 11.08 -20.18 8.27
C LEU A 207 12.07 -19.13 7.74
N VAL A 208 13.36 -19.46 7.65
CA VAL A 208 14.37 -18.57 7.07
C VAL A 208 14.03 -18.23 5.61
N MET A 209 13.63 -19.21 4.80
CA MET A 209 13.21 -18.99 3.41
C MET A 209 12.02 -18.03 3.32
N VAL A 210 11.02 -18.17 4.20
CA VAL A 210 9.87 -17.25 4.24
C VAL A 210 10.30 -15.84 4.64
N ILE A 211 11.18 -15.68 5.64
CA ILE A 211 11.68 -14.37 6.05
C ILE A 211 12.44 -13.69 4.90
N VAL A 212 13.28 -14.43 4.20
CA VAL A 212 14.00 -13.94 3.01
C VAL A 212 13.00 -13.53 1.93
N LEU A 213 11.99 -14.35 1.64
CA LEU A 213 10.94 -14.03 0.68
C LEU A 213 10.17 -12.77 1.07
N ALA A 214 9.84 -12.62 2.36
CA ALA A 214 9.17 -11.44 2.89
C ALA A 214 10.02 -10.17 2.67
N LEU A 215 11.31 -10.24 3.00
CA LEU A 215 12.24 -9.13 2.78
C LEU A 215 12.33 -8.75 1.30
N VAL A 216 12.46 -9.74 0.42
CA VAL A 216 12.52 -9.53 -1.04
C VAL A 216 11.24 -8.87 -1.54
N ILE A 217 10.06 -9.34 -1.12
CA ILE A 217 8.78 -8.75 -1.51
C ILE A 217 8.66 -7.30 -1.02
N LEU A 218 8.97 -7.03 0.25
CA LEU A 218 8.90 -5.68 0.81
C LEU A 218 9.87 -4.72 0.11
N VAL A 219 11.09 -5.17 -0.17
CA VAL A 219 12.08 -4.39 -0.93
C VAL A 219 11.59 -4.15 -2.35
N ALA A 220 11.07 -5.17 -3.05
CA ALA A 220 10.56 -5.03 -4.41
C ALA A 220 9.41 -4.03 -4.50
N ILE A 221 8.45 -4.09 -3.58
CA ILE A 221 7.31 -3.15 -3.54
C ILE A 221 7.80 -1.73 -3.16
N GLY A 222 8.75 -1.61 -2.23
CA GLY A 222 9.38 -0.33 -1.89
C GLY A 222 10.08 0.31 -3.10
N VAL A 223 10.85 -0.48 -3.87
CA VAL A 223 11.46 -0.02 -5.12
C VAL A 223 10.40 0.37 -6.14
N ALA A 224 9.35 -0.44 -6.32
CA ALA A 224 8.24 -0.13 -7.23
C ALA A 224 7.62 1.24 -6.92
N ALA A 225 7.48 1.59 -5.65
CA ALA A 225 6.98 2.90 -5.21
C ALA A 225 7.88 4.07 -5.64
N THR A 226 9.20 3.90 -5.53
CA THR A 226 10.15 4.93 -5.96
C THR A 226 10.09 5.13 -7.46
N LEU A 227 9.80 4.07 -8.22
CA LEU A 227 9.54 4.12 -9.66
C LEU A 227 8.20 4.80 -9.95
N TRP A 228 7.13 4.47 -9.22
CA TRP A 228 5.83 5.13 -9.37
C TRP A 228 5.91 6.63 -9.12
N TRP A 229 6.63 7.06 -8.07
CA TRP A 229 6.85 8.48 -7.82
C TRP A 229 7.66 9.17 -8.92
N ARG A 230 8.62 8.46 -9.53
CA ARG A 230 9.39 9.00 -10.65
C ARG A 230 8.52 9.27 -11.89
N ASP A 231 7.49 8.45 -12.09
CA ASP A 231 6.67 8.46 -13.29
C ASP A 231 5.38 9.31 -13.13
N ILE A 232 4.91 9.54 -11.89
CA ILE A 232 3.86 10.52 -11.59
C ILE A 232 4.46 11.93 -11.77
N ARG A 233 4.00 12.65 -12.80
CA ARG A 233 4.39 14.04 -13.05
C ARG A 233 4.06 14.88 -11.82
N ALA A 234 5.04 15.68 -11.39
CA ALA A 234 5.08 16.38 -10.09
C ALA A 234 4.11 17.58 -10.01
N ASP A 235 2.88 17.39 -10.45
CA ASP A 235 1.98 18.48 -10.81
C ASP A 235 1.17 18.98 -9.59
N GLU A 236 1.11 18.21 -8.49
CA GLU A 236 0.36 18.59 -7.28
C GLU A 236 1.10 18.40 -5.93
N PRO A 237 1.02 19.41 -5.03
CA PRO A 237 1.60 19.33 -3.69
C PRO A 237 0.84 18.33 -2.80
N GLY A 238 1.54 17.28 -2.34
CA GLY A 238 1.04 16.33 -1.34
C GLY A 238 0.69 14.93 -1.84
N SER A 239 0.60 14.70 -3.16
CA SER A 239 0.37 13.35 -3.73
C SER A 239 1.50 12.36 -3.41
N TRP A 240 2.73 12.86 -3.25
CA TRP A 240 3.91 12.06 -2.90
C TRP A 240 3.74 11.21 -1.63
N PHE A 241 2.96 11.69 -0.66
CA PHE A 241 2.71 10.96 0.58
C PHE A 241 1.79 9.77 0.33
N GLY A 242 0.70 9.95 -0.43
CA GLY A 242 -0.16 8.83 -0.85
C GLY A 242 0.61 7.78 -1.64
N VAL A 243 1.51 8.21 -2.52
CA VAL A 243 2.37 7.30 -3.29
C VAL A 243 3.33 6.55 -2.37
N ALA A 244 3.85 7.22 -1.35
CA ALA A 244 4.67 6.58 -0.33
C ALA A 244 3.90 5.51 0.43
N MET A 245 2.61 5.70 0.70
CA MET A 245 1.80 4.74 1.46
C MET A 245 1.40 3.50 0.66
N LEU A 246 1.31 3.57 -0.68
CA LEU A 246 0.86 2.45 -1.52
C LEU A 246 1.58 1.12 -1.23
N PRO A 247 2.93 1.05 -1.18
CA PRO A 247 3.64 -0.17 -0.78
C PRO A 247 3.23 -0.70 0.57
N VAL A 248 3.11 0.19 1.55
CA VAL A 248 2.77 -0.17 2.93
C VAL A 248 1.39 -0.80 2.94
N MET A 249 0.45 -0.30 2.13
CA MET A 249 -0.86 -0.92 2.00
C MET A 249 -0.80 -2.30 1.35
N PHE A 250 -0.08 -2.44 0.21
CA PHE A 250 0.06 -3.73 -0.48
C PHE A 250 0.81 -4.79 0.33
N ALA A 251 1.68 -4.38 1.25
CA ALA A 251 2.36 -5.29 2.16
C ALA A 251 1.39 -6.15 2.98
N GLY A 252 0.16 -5.68 3.25
CA GLY A 252 -0.86 -6.50 3.91
C GLY A 252 -1.18 -7.79 3.16
N ILE A 253 -1.26 -7.75 1.82
CA ILE A 253 -1.43 -8.97 1.00
C ILE A 253 -0.20 -9.86 1.09
N ALA A 254 1.01 -9.28 1.07
CA ALA A 254 2.24 -10.04 1.21
C ALA A 254 2.28 -10.80 2.54
N PHE A 255 1.93 -10.15 3.65
CA PHE A 255 1.87 -10.81 4.96
C PHE A 255 0.84 -11.92 5.01
N TYR A 256 -0.34 -11.73 4.41
CA TYR A 256 -1.32 -12.81 4.29
C TYR A 256 -0.74 -14.03 3.54
N LEU A 257 -0.12 -13.83 2.38
CA LEU A 257 0.46 -14.92 1.58
C LEU A 257 1.59 -15.63 2.32
N LEU A 258 2.42 -14.88 3.06
CA LEU A 258 3.48 -15.43 3.91
C LEU A 258 2.89 -16.24 5.07
N SER A 259 1.83 -15.75 5.71
CA SER A 259 1.12 -16.50 6.77
C SER A 259 0.55 -17.81 6.27
N VAL A 260 -0.09 -17.81 5.10
CA VAL A 260 -0.60 -19.04 4.47
C VAL A 260 0.55 -20.00 4.14
N SER A 261 1.63 -19.46 3.57
CA SER A 261 2.82 -20.26 3.22
C SER A 261 3.45 -20.91 4.45
N VAL A 262 3.63 -20.17 5.54
CA VAL A 262 4.15 -20.72 6.81
C VAL A 262 3.20 -21.73 7.42
N PHE A 263 1.90 -21.47 7.38
CA PHE A 263 0.90 -22.39 7.92
C PHE A 263 0.98 -23.76 7.25
N TYR A 264 1.05 -23.84 5.92
CA TYR A 264 1.19 -25.11 5.20
C TYR A 264 2.59 -25.74 5.28
N LEU A 265 3.63 -24.96 5.61
CA LEU A 265 4.97 -25.52 5.83
C LEU A 265 5.16 -26.09 7.25
N LEU A 266 4.41 -25.57 8.23
CA LEU A 266 4.48 -25.97 9.63
C LEU A 266 3.49 -27.07 10.04
N PHE A 267 2.49 -27.39 9.22
CA PHE A 267 1.48 -28.40 9.53
C PHE A 267 1.33 -29.34 8.35
#